data_AF-A0A9P6H9M2-F1
#
_entry.id   AF-A0A9P6H9M2-F1
#
_cell.length_a   1.000
_cell.length_b   1.000
_cell.length_c   1.000
_cell.angle_alpha   90.00
_cell.angle_beta   90.00
_cell.angle_gamma   90.00
#
_symmetry.space_group_name_H-M   'P 1'
#
loop_
_entity.id
_entity.type
_entity.pdbx_description
1 polymer ?
#
loop_
_entity_poly.entity_id
_entity_poly.type
_entity_poly.pdbx_seq_one_letter_code
_entity_poly.pdbx_strand_id
1 'polypeptide(L)'
;MVCFFRFHDSANALLELVPGYSSEALIDLSNATKLREVAFWFRPDVNWITYTLETILPEHRDLQKILIYFEPYNDISADDPISADDDDPADLKKLVGEEIYKQWMDLDGRLVRLWEAHAVRTKLIGVRNKFRFVIGLLPETKRRGIIQLGTYADEQPYG
;
A
#
# COMPACT_ATOMS: atom_id res chain seq x y z
N MET A 1 2.09 -5.30 -21.85
CA MET A 1 2.07 -4.94 -20.42
C MET A 1 2.36 -3.46 -20.32
N VAL A 2 1.40 -2.66 -19.84
CA VAL A 2 1.57 -1.20 -19.73
C VAL A 2 1.41 -0.85 -18.25
N CYS A 3 2.53 -0.72 -17.55
CA CYS A 3 2.58 0.01 -16.30
C CYS A 3 2.68 1.49 -16.68
N PHE A 4 1.75 2.30 -16.20
CA PHE A 4 1.87 3.74 -16.37
C PHE A 4 2.79 4.24 -15.27
N PHE A 5 4.00 4.62 -15.67
CA PHE A 5 4.89 5.36 -14.80
C PHE A 5 4.60 6.83 -15.00
N ARG A 6 4.05 7.48 -13.97
CA ARG A 6 3.96 8.94 -13.96
C ARG A 6 5.14 9.47 -13.17
N PHE A 7 6.18 9.89 -13.89
CA PHE A 7 7.25 10.69 -13.30
C PHE A 7 6.76 12.14 -13.25
N HIS A 8 6.70 12.70 -12.05
CA HIS A 8 6.47 14.12 -11.90
C HIS A 8 7.81 14.86 -11.97
N ASP A 9 7.86 15.91 -12.79
CA ASP A 9 9.05 16.76 -13.04
C ASP A 9 9.47 17.62 -11.82
N SER A 10 9.02 17.25 -10.62
CA SER A 10 9.40 17.91 -9.38
C SER A 10 10.77 17.37 -8.93
N ALA A 11 11.57 18.21 -8.29
CA ALA A 11 12.85 17.84 -7.69
C ALA A 11 12.79 16.68 -6.66
N ASN A 12 11.59 16.15 -6.39
CA ASN A 12 11.33 14.94 -5.63
C ASN A 12 10.79 13.86 -6.58
N ALA A 13 11.59 12.82 -6.82
CA ALA A 13 11.23 11.68 -7.66
C ALA A 13 10.12 10.85 -6.98
N LEU A 14 8.87 11.21 -7.23
CA LEU A 14 7.70 10.39 -6.93
C LEU A 14 7.49 9.42 -8.10
N LEU A 15 7.45 8.12 -7.79
CA LEU A 15 7.08 7.08 -8.75
C LEU A 15 5.68 6.57 -8.45
N GLU A 16 4.75 6.85 -9.34
CA GLU A 16 3.39 6.32 -9.27
C GLU A 16 3.28 5.02 -10.08
N LEU A 17 2.88 3.93 -9.41
CA LEU A 17 2.71 2.62 -10.01
C LEU A 17 1.23 2.25 -10.05
N VAL A 18 0.68 2.31 -11.27
CA VAL A 18 -0.70 1.87 -11.55
C VAL A 18 -0.64 0.48 -12.20
N PRO A 19 -1.23 -0.56 -11.59
CA PRO A 19 -1.26 -1.88 -12.19
C PRO A 19 -2.11 -1.88 -13.47
N GLY A 20 -1.56 -2.44 -14.55
CA GLY A 20 -2.36 -2.82 -15.71
C GLY A 20 -3.33 -3.96 -15.37
N TYR A 21 -4.27 -4.30 -16.25
CA TYR A 21 -5.23 -5.40 -16.04
C TYR A 21 -4.59 -6.81 -15.98
N SER A 22 -3.28 -6.93 -16.18
CA SER A 22 -2.54 -8.20 -16.05
C SER A 22 -1.74 -8.17 -14.74
N SER A 23 -2.17 -9.01 -13.79
CA SER A 23 -1.72 -9.08 -12.39
C SER A 23 -0.35 -9.73 -12.17
N GLU A 24 0.37 -10.13 -13.24
CA GLU A 24 1.62 -10.90 -13.13
C GLU A 24 2.88 -10.03 -13.36
N ALA A 25 2.69 -8.74 -13.62
CA ALA A 25 3.76 -7.81 -13.93
C ALA A 25 4.53 -7.41 -12.66
N LEU A 26 5.61 -8.11 -12.34
CA LEU A 26 6.56 -7.68 -11.32
C LEU A 26 7.24 -6.38 -11.76
N ILE A 27 7.16 -5.35 -10.93
CA ILE A 27 7.83 -4.06 -11.15
C ILE A 27 9.18 -4.14 -10.43
N ASP A 28 10.24 -4.32 -11.20
CA ASP A 28 11.60 -4.31 -10.68
C ASP A 28 12.10 -2.86 -10.60
N LEU A 29 12.31 -2.37 -9.38
CA LEU A 29 12.86 -1.05 -9.12
C LEU A 29 14.36 -1.07 -8.77
N SER A 30 15.05 -2.21 -8.88
CA SER A 30 16.48 -2.33 -8.52
C SER A 30 17.38 -1.31 -9.23
N ASN A 31 17.04 -0.91 -10.45
CA ASN A 31 17.82 0.06 -11.23
C ASN A 31 17.39 1.52 -11.03
N ALA A 32 16.29 1.78 -10.32
CA ALA A 32 15.92 3.16 -10.02
C ALA A 32 16.95 3.75 -9.05
N THR A 33 17.28 5.02 -9.23
CA THR A 33 18.22 5.72 -8.35
C THR A 33 17.53 6.96 -7.79
N LYS A 34 17.84 7.33 -6.55
CA LYS A 34 17.25 8.50 -5.86
C LYS A 34 15.73 8.40 -5.66
N LEU A 35 15.18 7.19 -5.57
CA LEU A 35 13.78 6.99 -5.25
C LEU A 35 13.53 7.47 -3.81
N ARG A 36 12.78 8.55 -3.66
CA ARG A 36 12.42 9.11 -2.34
C ARG A 36 11.02 8.69 -1.91
N GLU A 37 10.14 8.56 -2.88
CA GLU A 37 8.74 8.26 -2.66
C GLU A 37 8.20 7.32 -3.73
N VAL A 38 7.45 6.31 -3.29
CA VAL A 38 6.75 5.38 -4.17
C VAL A 38 5.27 5.35 -3.81
N ALA A 39 4.43 5.37 -4.83
CA ALA A 39 2.98 5.30 -4.71
C ALA A 39 2.44 4.04 -5.38
N PHE A 40 1.68 3.26 -4.62
CA PHE A 40 1.04 2.03 -5.07
C PHE A 40 -0.47 2.21 -5.11
N TRP A 41 -1.09 1.89 -6.24
CA TRP A 41 -2.55 1.83 -6.35
C TRP A 41 -3.06 0.45 -5.97
N PHE A 42 -3.82 0.40 -4.89
CA PHE A 42 -4.34 -0.81 -4.28
C PHE A 42 -5.18 -1.65 -5.23
N ARG A 43 -4.97 -2.97 -5.12
CA ARG A 43 -5.87 -4.04 -5.53
C ARG A 43 -5.88 -5.09 -4.43
N PRO A 44 -6.91 -5.98 -4.34
CA PRO A 44 -7.00 -6.96 -3.27
C PRO A 44 -5.79 -7.89 -3.24
N ASP A 45 -5.25 -8.19 -4.42
CA ASP A 45 -3.94 -8.81 -4.57
C ASP A 45 -2.85 -7.78 -4.30
N VAL A 46 -2.20 -7.93 -3.15
CA VAL A 46 -1.10 -7.08 -2.68
C VAL A 46 0.28 -7.70 -2.95
N ASN A 47 0.36 -8.90 -3.56
CA ASN A 47 1.63 -9.57 -3.79
C ASN A 47 2.58 -8.75 -4.64
N TRP A 48 2.07 -8.06 -5.66
CA TRP A 48 2.91 -7.23 -6.51
C TRP A 48 3.55 -6.08 -5.73
N ILE A 49 2.87 -5.50 -4.73
CA ILE A 49 3.44 -4.47 -3.84
C ILE A 49 4.55 -5.11 -3.02
N THR A 50 4.24 -6.23 -2.38
CA THR A 50 5.16 -7.05 -1.59
C THR A 50 6.45 -7.33 -2.36
N TYR A 51 6.37 -7.88 -3.58
CA TYR A 51 7.52 -8.14 -4.43
C TYR A 51 8.26 -6.87 -4.85
N THR A 52 7.54 -5.81 -5.23
CA THR A 52 8.17 -4.53 -5.61
C THR A 52 9.00 -3.98 -4.45
N LEU A 53 8.47 -3.98 -3.22
CA LEU A 53 9.19 -3.54 -2.01
C LEU A 53 10.45 -4.37 -1.74
N GLU A 54 10.47 -5.64 -2.11
CA GLU A 54 11.63 -6.53 -2.01
C GLU A 54 12.79 -6.06 -2.88
N THR A 55 12.49 -5.54 -4.07
CA THR A 55 13.49 -4.98 -4.99
C THR A 55 14.01 -3.62 -4.54
N ILE A 56 13.25 -2.90 -3.70
CA ILE A 56 13.61 -1.57 -3.21
C ILE A 56 14.60 -1.66 -2.02
N LEU A 57 14.41 -2.63 -1.12
CA LEU A 57 15.13 -2.73 0.15
C LEU A 57 16.67 -2.64 0.06
N PRO A 58 17.36 -3.37 -0.84
CA PRO A 58 18.82 -3.37 -0.83
C PRO A 58 19.45 -2.09 -1.40
N GLU A 59 18.83 -1.47 -2.41
CA GLU A 59 19.47 -0.45 -3.24
C GLU A 59 19.01 1.00 -2.92
N HIS A 60 17.88 1.18 -2.23
CA HIS A 60 17.21 2.49 -2.13
C HIS A 60 17.25 3.09 -0.73
N ARG A 61 18.45 3.45 -0.26
CA ARG A 61 18.64 4.07 1.06
C ARG A 61 17.98 5.44 1.21
N ASP A 62 17.69 6.10 0.09
CA ASP A 62 17.03 7.41 0.06
C ASP A 62 15.51 7.33 0.11
N LEU A 63 14.93 6.12 0.13
CA LEU A 63 13.49 5.95 0.23
C LEU A 63 13.00 6.44 1.60
N GLN A 64 12.09 7.41 1.59
CA GLN A 64 11.56 8.03 2.80
C GLN A 64 10.08 7.74 3.00
N LYS A 65 9.33 7.55 1.91
CA LYS A 65 7.87 7.49 1.97
C LYS A 65 7.31 6.43 1.02
N ILE A 66 6.35 5.66 1.52
CA ILE A 66 5.52 4.74 0.75
C ILE A 66 4.08 5.21 0.87
N LEU A 67 3.45 5.47 -0.27
CA LEU A 67 2.04 5.75 -0.39
C LEU A 67 1.31 4.52 -0.90
N ILE A 68 0.21 4.16 -0.24
CA ILE A 68 -0.69 3.11 -0.73
C ILE A 68 -2.08 3.71 -0.87
N TYR A 69 -2.53 3.85 -2.11
CA TYR A 69 -3.81 4.44 -2.48
C TYR A 69 -4.89 3.37 -2.58
N PHE A 70 -5.93 3.47 -1.77
CA PHE A 70 -7.06 2.54 -1.73
C PHE A 70 -8.25 3.13 -2.47
N GLU A 71 -8.42 2.72 -3.73
CA GLU A 71 -9.62 3.05 -4.46
C GLU A 71 -10.81 2.29 -3.85
N PRO A 72 -11.98 2.94 -3.70
CA PRO A 72 -13.16 2.23 -3.25
C PRO A 72 -13.49 1.10 -4.23
N TYR A 73 -13.44 -0.15 -3.75
CA TYR A 73 -14.17 -1.23 -4.39
C TYR A 73 -15.63 -0.79 -4.50
N ASN A 74 -16.09 -0.52 -5.72
CA ASN A 74 -17.46 -0.08 -5.98
C ASN A 74 -18.49 -1.17 -5.67
N ASP A 75 -18.06 -2.42 -5.49
CA ASP A 75 -18.92 -3.57 -5.26
C ASP A 75 -19.23 -3.87 -3.78
N ILE A 76 -18.51 -3.27 -2.83
CA ILE A 76 -18.93 -3.37 -1.42
C ILE A 76 -20.02 -2.32 -1.25
N SER A 77 -21.27 -2.73 -1.47
CA SER A 77 -22.44 -1.88 -1.31
C SER A 77 -22.34 -1.17 0.05
N ALA A 78 -22.61 0.13 0.07
CA ALA A 78 -22.57 0.93 1.30
C ALA A 78 -23.55 0.42 2.38
N ASP A 79 -24.42 -0.52 2.01
CA ASP A 79 -25.49 -1.09 2.80
C ASP A 79 -25.12 -2.39 3.54
N ASP A 80 -23.94 -2.97 3.26
CA ASP A 80 -23.37 -4.04 4.09
C ASP A 80 -22.37 -3.41 5.07
N PRO A 81 -22.80 -3.02 6.28
CA PRO A 81 -21.88 -2.62 7.31
C PRO A 81 -21.08 -3.87 7.67
N ILE A 82 -19.88 -4.00 7.10
CA ILE A 82 -18.80 -4.71 7.80
C ILE A 82 -18.82 -4.09 9.18
N SER A 83 -19.26 -4.87 10.17
CA SER A 83 -19.59 -4.33 11.47
C SER A 83 -18.34 -3.63 11.96
N ALA A 84 -18.49 -2.35 12.30
CA ALA A 84 -17.37 -1.42 12.44
C ALA A 84 -16.44 -1.75 13.63
N ASP A 85 -16.75 -2.85 14.33
CA ASP A 85 -16.12 -3.38 15.54
C ASP A 85 -15.36 -4.71 15.28
N ASP A 86 -15.45 -5.30 14.08
CA ASP A 86 -14.75 -6.55 13.74
C ASP A 86 -13.28 -6.28 13.34
N ASP A 87 -12.49 -5.85 14.33
CA ASP A 87 -11.02 -5.91 14.29
C ASP A 87 -10.52 -7.36 14.52
N ASP A 88 -11.41 -8.36 14.60
CA ASP A 88 -11.05 -9.77 14.81
C ASP A 88 -10.33 -10.32 13.54
N PRO A 89 -9.06 -10.74 13.66
CA PRO A 89 -8.33 -11.37 12.56
C PRO A 89 -9.06 -12.57 11.92
N ALA A 90 -9.88 -13.31 12.67
CA ALA A 90 -10.63 -14.45 12.16
C ALA A 90 -11.71 -14.02 11.16
N ASP A 91 -12.42 -12.93 11.45
CA ASP A 91 -13.46 -12.39 10.58
C ASP A 91 -12.86 -11.73 9.34
N LEU A 92 -11.74 -11.01 9.50
CA LEU A 92 -11.00 -10.48 8.36
C LEU A 92 -10.50 -11.60 7.44
N LYS A 93 -9.90 -12.66 8.00
CA LYS A 93 -9.43 -13.82 7.23
C LYS A 93 -10.58 -14.50 6.48
N LYS A 94 -11.75 -14.63 7.11
CA LYS A 94 -12.94 -15.20 6.48
C LYS A 94 -13.49 -14.30 5.36
N LEU A 95 -13.45 -12.99 5.57
CA LEU A 95 -13.97 -11.98 4.64
C LEU A 95 -13.12 -11.87 3.36
N VAL A 96 -11.79 -11.80 3.48
CA VAL A 96 -10.90 -11.70 2.31
C VAL A 96 -10.48 -13.05 1.74
N GLY A 97 -10.67 -14.13 2.50
CA GLY A 97 -10.14 -15.45 2.17
C GLY A 97 -8.70 -15.62 2.65
N GLU A 98 -8.34 -16.88 2.94
CA GLU A 98 -7.05 -17.22 3.57
C GLU A 98 -5.83 -16.79 2.74
N GLU A 99 -5.89 -16.94 1.43
CA GLU A 99 -4.77 -16.61 0.54
C GLU A 99 -4.50 -15.10 0.56
N ILE A 100 -5.52 -14.29 0.29
CA ILE A 100 -5.40 -12.82 0.32
C ILE A 100 -4.96 -12.36 1.71
N TYR A 101 -5.51 -12.93 2.79
CA TYR A 101 -5.10 -12.60 4.15
C TYR A 101 -3.59 -12.85 4.39
N LYS A 102 -3.03 -13.96 3.89
CA LYS A 102 -1.59 -14.23 4.01
C LYS A 102 -0.74 -13.20 3.28
N GLN A 103 -1.15 -12.80 2.08
CA GLN A 103 -0.44 -11.78 1.29
C GLN A 103 -0.40 -10.43 2.02
N TRP A 104 -1.48 -10.08 2.69
CA TRP A 104 -1.55 -8.92 3.57
C TRP A 104 -0.61 -9.02 4.77
N MET A 105 -0.57 -10.19 5.42
CA MET A 105 0.37 -10.41 6.52
C MET A 105 1.83 -10.32 6.07
N ASP A 106 2.14 -10.80 4.87
CA ASP A 106 3.48 -10.68 4.29
C ASP A 106 3.82 -9.22 3.98
N LEU A 107 2.87 -8.45 3.44
CA LEU A 107 3.04 -7.00 3.23
C LEU A 107 3.27 -6.27 4.56
N ASP A 108 2.47 -6.54 5.59
CA ASP A 108 2.59 -5.96 6.92
C ASP A 108 3.98 -6.19 7.51
N GLY A 109 4.45 -7.43 7.47
CA GLY A 109 5.80 -7.79 7.91
C GLY A 109 6.92 -7.07 7.14
N ARG A 110 6.74 -6.81 5.84
CA ARG A 110 7.72 -6.06 5.03
C ARG A 110 7.72 -4.58 5.33
N LEU A 111 6.56 -3.98 5.51
CA LEU A 111 6.44 -2.58 5.90
C LEU A 111 7.09 -2.33 7.27
N VAL A 112 6.94 -3.27 8.22
CA VAL A 112 7.66 -3.23 9.50
C VAL A 112 9.17 -3.25 9.28
N ARG A 113 9.70 -4.20 8.50
CA ARG A 113 11.15 -4.30 8.24
C ARG A 113 11.70 -3.06 7.55
N LEU A 114 10.96 -2.50 6.59
CA LEU A 114 11.31 -1.24 5.92
C LEU A 114 11.40 -0.08 6.90
N TRP A 115 10.42 0.03 7.79
CA TRP A 115 10.42 1.03 8.84
C TRP A 115 11.59 0.83 9.83
N GLU A 116 11.86 -0.41 10.25
CA GLU A 116 12.96 -0.72 11.18
C GLU A 116 14.34 -0.45 10.55
N ALA A 117 14.53 -0.78 9.27
CA ALA A 117 15.82 -0.67 8.61
C ALA A 117 16.13 0.76 8.12
N HIS A 118 15.11 1.49 7.64
CA HIS A 118 15.31 2.74 6.91
C HIS A 118 14.41 3.89 7.38
N ALA A 119 13.64 3.71 8.45
CA ALA A 119 12.68 4.70 8.95
C ALA A 119 11.68 5.19 7.88
N VAL A 120 11.37 4.33 6.90
CA VAL A 120 10.41 4.65 5.83
C VAL A 120 9.03 4.86 6.44
N ARG A 121 8.39 5.97 6.08
CA ARG A 121 7.02 6.27 6.51
C ARG A 121 6.02 5.68 5.53
N THR A 122 5.04 4.95 6.05
CA THR A 122 3.95 4.42 5.23
C THR A 122 2.70 5.27 5.45
N LYS A 123 2.08 5.71 4.37
CA LYS A 123 0.81 6.44 4.41
C LYS A 123 -0.23 5.74 3.55
N LEU A 124 -1.36 5.40 4.16
CA LEU A 124 -2.53 4.88 3.46
C LEU A 124 -3.41 6.07 3.05
N ILE A 125 -3.74 6.15 1.77
CA ILE A 125 -4.56 7.20 1.19
C ILE A 125 -5.84 6.56 0.65
N GLY A 126 -7.01 7.12 0.96
CA GLY A 126 -8.28 6.47 0.66
C GLY A 126 -9.48 7.22 1.22
N VAL A 127 -10.65 6.57 1.17
CA VAL A 127 -11.90 7.09 1.77
C VAL A 127 -11.96 6.67 3.24
N ARG A 128 -12.25 7.61 4.16
CA ARG A 128 -12.20 7.43 5.63
C ARG A 128 -12.83 6.11 6.11
N ASN A 129 -14.00 5.76 5.60
CA ASN A 129 -14.76 4.60 6.07
C ASN A 129 -14.11 3.27 5.71
N LYS A 130 -13.17 3.24 4.75
CA LYS A 130 -12.50 2.02 4.30
C LYS A 130 -11.12 1.79 4.93
N PHE A 131 -10.59 2.78 5.66
CA PHE A 131 -9.29 2.60 6.34
C PHE A 131 -9.32 1.53 7.42
N ARG A 132 -10.43 1.37 8.13
CA ARG A 132 -10.51 0.39 9.24
C ARG A 132 -10.24 -1.02 8.75
N PHE A 133 -10.89 -1.42 7.66
CA PHE A 133 -10.71 -2.71 7.03
C PHE A 133 -9.24 -2.96 6.64
N VAL A 134 -8.61 -2.01 5.95
CA VAL A 134 -7.21 -2.12 5.54
C VAL A 134 -6.26 -2.15 6.74
N ILE A 135 -6.51 -1.30 7.75
CA ILE A 135 -5.73 -1.28 8.98
C ILE A 135 -5.83 -2.61 9.72
N GLY A 136 -7.00 -3.26 9.71
CA GLY A 136 -7.19 -4.59 10.29
C GLY A 136 -6.33 -5.66 9.63
N LEU A 137 -6.05 -5.52 8.33
CA LEU A 137 -5.16 -6.40 7.56
C LEU A 137 -3.67 -6.09 7.74
N LEU A 138 -3.34 -5.06 8.53
CA LEU A 138 -1.99 -4.58 8.79
C LEU A 138 -1.73 -4.45 10.31
N PRO A 139 -1.90 -5.55 11.08
CA PRO A 139 -1.93 -5.48 12.54
C PRO A 139 -0.62 -5.03 13.18
N GLU A 140 0.54 -5.41 12.63
CA GLU A 140 1.85 -5.06 13.18
C GLU A 140 2.19 -3.60 12.94
N THR A 141 1.99 -3.12 11.71
CA THR A 141 2.18 -1.70 11.40
C THR A 141 1.19 -0.80 12.12
N LYS A 142 -0.07 -1.24 12.33
CA LYS A 142 -1.05 -0.59 13.22
C LYS A 142 -0.52 -0.49 14.64
N ARG A 143 -0.13 -1.64 15.22
CA ARG A 143 0.35 -1.75 16.61
C ARG A 143 1.55 -0.84 16.89
N ARG A 144 2.43 -0.67 15.90
CA ARG A 144 3.65 0.14 16.01
C ARG A 144 3.45 1.61 15.63
N GLY A 145 2.27 2.01 15.16
CA GLY A 145 2.00 3.38 14.71
C GLY A 145 2.81 3.79 13.47
N ILE A 146 3.15 2.82 12.60
CA ILE A 146 3.93 3.05 11.38
C ILE A 146 3.08 3.72 10.30
N ILE A 147 1.79 3.41 10.28
CA ILE A 147 0.84 3.89 9.27
C ILE A 147 0.31 5.27 9.62
N GLN A 148 0.42 6.19 8.67
CA GLN A 148 -0.31 7.44 8.64
C GLN A 148 -1.56 7.30 7.76
N LEU A 149 -2.66 7.92 8.15
CA LEU A 149 -3.86 8.00 7.33
C LEU A 149 -3.92 9.37 6.66
N GLY A 150 -4.30 9.40 5.37
CA GLY A 150 -4.58 10.64 4.66
C GLY A 150 -5.73 10.47 3.70
N THR A 151 -6.42 11.55 3.37
CA THR A 151 -7.47 11.54 2.35
C THR A 151 -6.88 11.93 1.00
N TYR A 152 -7.59 11.61 -0.09
CA TYR A 152 -7.20 12.09 -1.43
C TYR A 152 -7.08 13.61 -1.51
N ALA A 153 -7.85 14.35 -0.71
CA ALA A 153 -7.79 15.81 -0.65
C ALA A 153 -6.46 16.32 -0.06
N ASP A 154 -5.83 15.56 0.83
CA ASP A 154 -4.58 15.95 1.48
C ASP A 154 -3.35 15.74 0.57
N GLU A 155 -3.48 14.90 -0.45
CA GLU A 155 -2.37 14.42 -1.28
C GLU A 155 -2.55 14.75 -2.76
N GLN A 156 -3.53 15.61 -3.14
CA GLN A 156 -3.53 16.16 -4.49
C GLN A 156 -2.26 17.01 -4.66
N PRO A 157 -1.33 16.65 -5.56
CA PRO A 157 -0.10 17.42 -5.76
C PRO A 157 -0.35 18.74 -6.51
N TYR A 158 -1.61 19.16 -6.66
CA TYR A 158 -2.05 20.28 -7.48
C TYR A 158 -3.16 21.09 -6.79
N GLY A 159 -2.74 22.13 -6.07
CA GLY A 159 -3.34 23.45 -6.16
C GLY A 159 -2.41 24.34 -6.97
#